data_AF-A0A260ZFN0-F1
#
_entry.id   AF-A0A260ZFN0-F1
#
_cell.length_a   1.000
_cell.length_b   1.000
_cell.length_c   1.000
_cell.angle_alpha   90.00
_cell.angle_beta   90.00
_cell.angle_gamma   90.00
#
_symmetry.space_group_name_H-M   'P 1'
#
loop_
_entity.id
_entity.type
_entity.pdbx_description
1 polymer ?
#
loop_
_entity_poly.entity_id
_entity_poly.type
_entity_poly.pdbx_seq_one_letter_code
_entity_poly.pdbx_strand_id
1 'polypeptide(L)'
;MDPLGATPEGSKRNSGYEVKADGEECGCKRGNAHFVDGYGDRSYDPKSLALKMLAKNEKITPEDVHLMVFDEEFQKKLGKSERLEALRRFAEICPTWAQKVMTGAVEEFEVEWKEAADSLKKDVLQKNQPKKSTIKEKFILIGQRMNVKSRAVFEVRSATISTWKQKFEWDQVEKAVILVEWTRKEQELEGLMHLVEEIAKEVQEVVVVPAKMECAFDEVGGVTAQWKKTRKTALNVEIVDPLTPVGTKKTPLILSELRSGSLEKIVAYLELAIPSHPVVDRLKEEVTGEPRAKKSRGQ
;
A
#
# COMPACT_ATOMS: atom_id res chain seq x y z
N MET A 1 2.15 -41.10 55.56
CA MET A 1 3.36 -40.43 56.08
C MET A 1 4.06 -39.82 54.90
N ASP A 2 3.95 -38.50 54.72
CA ASP A 2 4.97 -37.73 53.98
C ASP A 2 6.27 -37.73 54.79
N PRO A 3 7.43 -37.42 54.19
CA PRO A 3 7.79 -36.00 54.08
C PRO A 3 8.50 -35.57 52.77
N LEU A 4 8.03 -34.43 52.25
CA LEU A 4 8.76 -33.19 51.97
C LEU A 4 10.03 -33.20 51.08
N GLY A 5 9.96 -32.38 50.02
CA GLY A 5 11.13 -31.64 49.54
C GLY A 5 10.98 -31.06 48.13
N ALA A 6 10.62 -29.78 48.02
CA ALA A 6 11.24 -28.75 47.15
C ALA A 6 10.24 -27.65 46.74
N THR A 7 10.64 -26.41 47.02
CA THR A 7 9.99 -25.13 46.69
C THR A 7 10.13 -24.77 45.19
N PRO A 8 9.30 -23.82 44.68
CA PRO A 8 9.19 -23.53 43.26
C PRO A 8 10.03 -22.31 42.82
N GLU A 9 10.75 -22.45 41.71
CA GLU A 9 11.33 -21.32 40.96
C GLU A 9 10.55 -21.09 39.65
N GLY A 10 10.27 -19.81 39.36
CA GLY A 10 10.11 -19.35 37.97
C GLY A 10 8.71 -18.98 37.49
N SER A 11 7.97 -18.12 38.20
CA SER A 11 6.80 -17.45 37.60
C SER A 11 7.24 -16.25 36.75
N LYS A 12 7.17 -16.42 35.43
CA LYS A 12 7.22 -15.33 34.45
C LYS A 12 6.06 -14.37 34.73
N ARG A 13 6.35 -13.12 35.11
CA ARG A 13 5.35 -12.05 35.27
C ARG A 13 4.78 -11.67 33.89
N ASN A 14 3.61 -12.20 33.56
CA ASN A 14 2.72 -11.69 32.52
C ASN A 14 2.24 -10.29 32.93
N SER A 15 2.46 -9.28 32.08
CA SER A 15 1.70 -8.03 32.12
C SER A 15 0.26 -8.31 31.67
N GLY A 16 -0.71 -8.14 32.59
CA GLY A 16 -2.09 -8.60 32.45
C GLY A 16 -2.93 -7.83 31.43
N TYR A 17 -3.88 -8.54 30.81
CA TYR A 17 -4.88 -8.06 29.84
C TYR A 17 -6.32 -8.13 30.43
N GLU A 18 -7.13 -7.13 30.03
CA GLU A 18 -8.60 -7.05 29.82
C GLU A 18 -9.65 -7.09 30.96
N VAL A 19 -10.69 -6.23 30.83
CA VAL A 19 -12.14 -6.59 30.70
C VAL A 19 -12.91 -5.49 29.92
N LYS A 20 -13.66 -5.87 28.87
CA LYS A 20 -14.82 -5.14 28.33
C LYS A 20 -16.06 -5.54 29.14
N ALA A 21 -16.83 -4.57 29.64
CA ALA A 21 -18.20 -4.85 30.06
C ALA A 21 -19.09 -4.81 28.82
N ASP A 22 -19.82 -5.90 28.58
CA ASP A 22 -20.71 -6.05 27.44
C ASP A 22 -21.81 -4.98 27.43
N GLY A 23 -22.04 -4.42 26.24
CA GLY A 23 -23.23 -3.64 25.93
C GLY A 23 -23.21 -2.20 26.42
N GLU A 24 -22.54 -1.33 25.67
CA GLU A 24 -23.04 -0.01 25.28
C GLU A 24 -21.98 0.71 24.44
N GLU A 25 -22.43 1.44 23.41
CA GLU A 25 -21.60 2.36 22.63
C GLU A 25 -20.74 3.18 23.59
N CYS A 26 -19.43 3.27 23.37
CA CYS A 26 -18.58 4.08 24.24
C CYS A 26 -18.81 5.59 24.00
N GLY A 27 -20.00 6.08 24.32
CA GLY A 27 -20.31 7.48 24.54
C GLY A 27 -19.63 7.91 25.83
N CYS A 28 -18.40 8.40 25.73
CA CYS A 28 -17.60 8.82 26.89
C CYS A 28 -18.20 10.06 27.56
N LYS A 29 -19.19 9.83 28.42
CA LYS A 29 -19.45 10.56 29.66
C LYS A 29 -19.60 9.52 30.77
N ARG A 30 -18.48 8.90 31.18
CA ARG A 30 -18.35 7.87 32.24
C ARG A 30 -18.72 6.41 31.88
N GLY A 31 -18.16 5.87 30.79
CA GLY A 31 -18.21 4.44 30.43
C GLY A 31 -16.82 3.76 30.45
N ASN A 32 -16.43 3.24 31.61
CA ASN A 32 -15.48 2.18 32.02
C ASN A 32 -14.20 1.79 31.23
N ALA A 33 -13.77 2.45 30.16
CA ALA A 33 -12.43 2.20 29.62
C ALA A 33 -11.37 2.74 30.59
N HIS A 34 -10.58 1.86 31.18
CA HIS A 34 -9.49 2.22 32.09
C HIS A 34 -8.29 1.33 31.84
N PHE A 35 -7.11 1.90 32.00
CA PHE A 35 -5.86 1.17 31.97
C PHE A 35 -5.47 0.81 33.40
N VAL A 36 -5.17 -0.46 33.66
CA VAL A 36 -4.62 -0.92 34.95
C VAL A 36 -3.12 -1.09 34.77
N ASP A 37 -2.32 -0.36 35.52
CA ASP A 37 -0.87 -0.53 35.47
C ASP A 37 -0.39 -1.76 36.28
N GLY A 38 0.92 -2.02 36.26
CA GLY A 38 1.51 -3.16 36.96
C GLY A 38 1.40 -3.11 38.49
N TYR A 39 0.94 -1.99 39.06
CA TYR A 39 0.67 -1.82 40.49
C TYR A 39 -0.82 -1.97 40.83
N GLY A 40 -1.67 -2.34 39.85
CA GLY A 40 -3.11 -2.51 40.04
C GLY A 40 -3.89 -1.20 39.94
N ASP A 41 -3.21 -0.13 39.53
CA ASP A 41 -3.69 1.23 39.67
C ASP A 41 -4.38 1.69 38.38
N ARG A 42 -5.57 2.30 38.51
CA ARG A 42 -6.42 2.62 37.35
C ARG A 42 -6.13 4.02 36.79
N SER A 43 -6.09 4.14 35.47
CA SER A 43 -6.10 5.39 34.73
C SER A 43 -7.31 5.42 33.82
N TYR A 44 -8.05 6.53 33.82
CA TYR A 44 -9.32 6.67 33.09
C TYR A 44 -9.19 7.53 31.83
N ASP A 45 -8.05 8.18 31.64
CA ASP A 45 -7.74 8.99 30.49
C ASP A 45 -6.24 8.92 30.13
N PRO A 46 -5.85 9.29 28.89
CA PRO A 46 -4.46 9.26 28.47
C PRO A 46 -3.53 10.15 29.29
N LYS A 47 -3.98 11.31 29.79
CA LYS A 47 -3.13 12.22 30.57
C LYS A 47 -2.76 11.60 31.92
N SER A 48 -3.73 11.04 32.63
CA SER A 48 -3.47 10.36 33.92
C SER A 48 -2.56 9.14 33.75
N LEU A 49 -2.69 8.37 32.67
CA LEU A 49 -1.74 7.30 32.35
C LEU A 49 -0.33 7.83 32.03
N ALA A 50 -0.22 8.87 31.20
CA ALA A 50 1.07 9.44 30.81
C ALA A 50 1.86 10.00 32.01
N LEU A 51 1.17 10.64 32.97
CA LEU A 51 1.79 11.15 34.19
C LEU A 51 2.30 10.03 35.11
N LYS A 52 1.57 8.92 35.22
CA LYS A 52 2.05 7.74 35.95
C LYS A 52 3.28 7.11 35.27
N MET A 53 3.30 7.09 33.94
CA MET A 53 4.46 6.62 33.17
C MET A 53 5.68 7.51 33.42
N LEU A 54 5.50 8.84 33.43
CA LEU A 54 6.55 9.79 33.80
C LEU A 54 7.04 9.55 35.22
N ALA A 55 6.15 9.37 36.20
CA ALA A 55 6.53 9.14 37.59
C ALA A 55 7.36 7.87 37.76
N LYS A 56 7.01 6.82 37.02
CA LYS A 56 7.81 5.59 36.95
C LYS A 56 9.18 5.82 36.32
N ASN A 57 9.28 6.63 35.26
CA ASN A 57 10.53 6.95 34.59
C ASN A 57 11.47 7.80 35.49
N GLU A 58 10.90 8.73 36.25
CA GLU A 58 11.59 9.57 37.26
C GLU A 58 11.87 8.82 38.57
N LYS A 59 11.51 7.53 38.66
CA LYS A 59 11.70 6.67 39.84
C LYS A 59 11.04 7.23 41.10
N ILE A 60 9.90 7.89 40.96
CA ILE A 60 9.04 8.27 42.08
C ILE A 60 8.57 7.00 42.78
N THR A 61 8.60 7.00 44.11
CA THR A 61 8.09 5.94 44.98
C THR A 61 6.59 5.73 44.74
N PRO A 62 6.09 4.49 44.70
CA PRO A 62 4.66 4.21 44.47
C PRO A 62 3.72 5.00 45.38
N GLU A 63 4.12 5.22 46.63
CA GLU A 63 3.36 5.96 47.64
C GLU A 63 3.19 7.45 47.28
N ASP A 64 4.18 8.05 46.62
CA ASP A 64 4.19 9.48 46.29
C ASP A 64 3.64 9.77 44.89
N VAL A 65 3.47 8.75 44.03
CA VAL A 65 2.95 8.93 42.65
C VAL A 65 1.61 9.69 42.66
N HIS A 66 0.69 9.32 43.55
CA HIS A 66 -0.62 9.97 43.63
C HIS A 66 -0.56 11.44 43.99
N LEU A 67 0.49 11.90 44.67
CA LEU A 67 0.71 13.32 44.97
C LEU A 67 1.39 14.00 43.78
N MET A 68 2.43 13.37 43.24
CA MET A 68 3.25 13.94 42.15
C MET A 68 2.45 14.20 40.87
N VAL A 69 1.44 13.38 40.54
CA VAL A 69 0.62 13.61 39.34
C VAL A 69 -0.19 14.91 39.38
N PHE A 70 -0.41 15.49 40.56
CA PHE A 70 -1.10 16.78 40.72
C PHE A 70 -0.15 17.99 40.75
N ASP A 71 1.17 17.77 40.84
CA ASP A 71 2.16 18.83 40.83
C ASP A 71 2.32 19.45 39.43
N GLU A 72 2.23 20.78 39.34
CA GLU A 72 2.24 21.48 38.05
C GLU A 72 3.62 21.47 37.38
N GLU A 73 4.70 21.58 38.15
CA GLU A 73 6.06 21.51 37.62
C GLU A 73 6.37 20.12 37.07
N PHE A 74 5.91 19.09 37.77
CA PHE A 74 5.98 17.71 37.33
C PHE A 74 5.15 17.46 36.06
N GLN A 75 3.92 17.97 35.98
CA GLN A 75 3.10 17.84 34.77
C GLN A 75 3.78 18.47 33.53
N LYS A 76 4.50 19.59 33.70
CA LYS A 76 5.26 20.24 32.62
C LYS A 76 6.43 19.40 32.11
N LYS A 77 6.94 18.46 32.90
CA LYS A 77 8.00 17.52 32.47
C LYS A 77 7.49 16.44 31.53
N LEU A 78 6.17 16.33 31.32
CA LEU A 78 5.61 15.31 30.45
C LEU A 78 6.21 15.41 29.05
N GLY A 79 6.77 14.32 28.55
CA GLY A 79 7.44 14.23 27.26
C GLY A 79 6.53 13.79 26.11
N LYS A 80 7.07 13.79 24.88
CA LYS A 80 6.37 13.28 23.69
C LYS A 80 6.16 11.77 23.75
N SER A 81 7.13 11.04 24.32
CA SER A 81 7.09 9.58 24.48
C SER A 81 5.91 9.10 25.33
N GLU A 82 5.69 9.73 26.48
CA GLU A 82 4.63 9.36 27.42
C GLU A 82 3.25 9.63 26.83
N ARG A 83 3.08 10.79 26.18
CA ARG A 83 1.83 11.16 25.49
C ARG A 83 1.48 10.17 24.39
N LEU A 84 2.45 9.84 23.53
CA LEU A 84 2.26 8.92 22.41
C LEU A 84 1.87 7.52 22.89
N GLU A 85 2.59 7.01 23.90
CA GLU A 85 2.35 5.66 24.41
C GLU A 85 1.03 5.56 25.19
N ALA A 86 0.65 6.59 25.95
CA ALA A 86 -0.64 6.62 26.62
C ALA A 86 -1.81 6.65 25.62
N LEU A 87 -1.73 7.48 24.58
CA LEU A 87 -2.73 7.49 23.50
C LEU A 87 -2.82 6.14 22.79
N ARG A 88 -1.68 5.49 22.52
CA ARG A 88 -1.62 4.17 21.90
C ARG A 88 -2.36 3.13 22.74
N ARG A 89 -2.06 3.05 24.03
CA ARG A 89 -2.70 2.10 24.96
C ARG A 89 -4.20 2.34 25.12
N PHE A 90 -4.63 3.60 25.17
CA PHE A 90 -6.05 3.91 25.24
C PHE A 90 -6.79 3.61 23.93
N ALA A 91 -6.21 3.94 22.79
CA ALA A 91 -6.79 3.63 21.48
C ALA A 91 -6.92 2.12 21.24
N GLU A 92 -6.03 1.31 21.83
CA GLU A 92 -6.10 -0.15 21.76
C GLU A 92 -7.35 -0.73 22.46
N ILE A 93 -7.75 -0.13 23.59
CA ILE A 93 -8.86 -0.65 24.43
C ILE A 93 -10.16 0.15 24.30
N CYS A 94 -10.12 1.36 23.73
CA CYS A 94 -11.26 2.28 23.65
C CYS A 94 -11.49 2.78 22.21
N PRO A 95 -12.58 2.35 21.55
CA PRO A 95 -12.93 2.80 20.20
C PRO A 95 -13.09 4.32 20.06
N THR A 96 -13.60 5.01 21.08
CA THR A 96 -13.72 6.48 21.06
C THR A 96 -12.37 7.17 21.02
N TRP A 97 -11.39 6.70 21.81
CA TRP A 97 -10.04 7.24 21.73
C TRP A 97 -9.37 6.91 20.39
N ALA A 98 -9.58 5.70 19.86
CA ALA A 98 -9.13 5.35 18.52
C ALA A 98 -9.72 6.29 17.46
N GLN A 99 -11.03 6.56 17.51
CA GLN A 99 -11.70 7.48 16.62
C GLN A 99 -11.14 8.89 16.75
N LYS A 100 -11.02 9.44 17.98
CA LYS A 100 -10.45 10.77 18.23
C LYS A 100 -9.05 10.92 17.62
N VAL A 101 -8.18 9.93 17.80
CA VAL A 101 -6.83 9.92 17.20
C VAL A 101 -6.92 9.94 15.67
N MET A 102 -7.77 9.10 15.08
CA MET A 102 -7.86 8.98 13.62
C MET A 102 -8.52 10.21 12.96
N THR A 103 -9.48 10.86 13.61
CA THR A 103 -10.16 12.06 13.09
C THR A 103 -9.44 13.36 13.44
N GLY A 104 -8.43 13.32 14.31
CA GLY A 104 -7.76 14.53 14.80
C GLY A 104 -8.57 15.31 15.84
N ALA A 105 -9.58 14.68 16.45
CA ALA A 105 -10.46 15.26 17.48
C ALA A 105 -9.91 15.06 18.91
N VAL A 106 -8.58 15.03 19.07
CA VAL A 106 -7.94 15.07 20.39
C VAL A 106 -7.82 16.54 20.78
N GLU A 107 -8.93 17.10 21.29
CA GLU A 107 -9.03 18.50 21.69
C GLU A 107 -8.75 18.72 23.19
N GLU A 108 -8.57 17.64 23.96
CA GLU A 108 -8.70 17.68 25.42
C GLU A 108 -7.47 18.23 26.15
N PHE A 109 -6.34 18.37 25.48
CA PHE A 109 -5.09 18.78 26.12
C PHE A 109 -4.22 19.50 25.10
N GLU A 110 -3.51 20.54 25.57
CA GLU A 110 -2.35 21.26 25.01
C GLU A 110 -1.82 20.79 23.62
N VAL A 111 -1.29 21.71 22.80
CA VAL A 111 -0.82 21.47 21.41
C VAL A 111 0.03 20.19 21.26
N GLU A 112 0.83 19.86 22.26
CA GLU A 112 1.69 18.68 22.37
C GLU A 112 0.93 17.34 22.27
N TRP A 113 -0.32 17.27 22.75
CA TRP A 113 -1.14 16.06 22.64
C TRP A 113 -1.69 15.86 21.24
N LYS A 114 -2.01 16.94 20.54
CA LYS A 114 -2.37 16.89 19.13
C LYS A 114 -1.20 16.37 18.29
N GLU A 115 0.01 16.85 18.54
CA GLU A 115 1.21 16.34 17.87
C GLU A 115 1.41 14.84 18.12
N ALA A 116 1.22 14.37 19.35
CA ALA A 116 1.32 12.95 19.68
C ALA A 116 0.24 12.12 18.97
N ALA A 117 -1.00 12.61 18.90
CA ALA A 117 -2.09 11.97 18.18
C ALA A 117 -1.83 11.89 16.67
N ASP A 118 -1.34 12.97 16.07
CA ASP A 118 -0.97 13.01 14.64
C ASP A 118 0.17 12.04 14.33
N SER A 119 1.17 11.95 15.20
CA SER A 119 2.24 10.95 15.09
C SER A 119 1.68 9.53 15.17
N LEU A 120 0.79 9.24 16.11
CA LEU A 120 0.18 7.91 16.24
C LEU A 120 -0.66 7.55 15.02
N LYS A 121 -1.47 8.50 14.52
CA LYS A 121 -2.26 8.33 13.29
C LYS A 121 -1.35 8.00 12.10
N LYS A 122 -0.24 8.75 11.94
CA LYS A 122 0.73 8.51 10.87
C LYS A 122 1.36 7.11 10.98
N ASP A 123 1.77 6.70 12.17
CA ASP A 123 2.33 5.37 12.43
C ASP A 123 1.34 4.25 12.06
N VAL A 124 0.08 4.40 12.47
CA VAL A 124 -0.99 3.43 12.19
C VAL A 124 -1.28 3.36 10.69
N LEU A 125 -1.41 4.51 10.03
CA LEU A 125 -1.61 4.56 8.58
C LEU A 125 -0.44 3.95 7.82
N GLN A 126 0.80 4.20 8.25
CA GLN A 126 1.99 3.63 7.62
C GLN A 126 2.08 2.11 7.82
N LYS A 127 1.85 1.61 9.04
CA LYS A 127 1.86 0.17 9.34
C LYS A 127 0.79 -0.62 8.59
N ASN A 128 -0.36 0.02 8.34
CA ASN A 128 -1.48 -0.57 7.63
C ASN A 128 -1.52 -0.20 6.14
N GLN A 129 -0.45 0.37 5.59
CA GLN A 129 -0.35 0.49 4.13
C GLN A 129 -0.40 -0.92 3.52
N PRO A 130 -1.15 -1.11 2.41
CA PRO A 130 -1.19 -2.39 1.72
C PRO A 130 0.23 -2.84 1.39
N LYS A 131 0.58 -4.07 1.77
CA LYS A 131 1.88 -4.65 1.40
C LYS A 131 1.98 -4.67 -0.12
N LYS A 132 2.95 -3.93 -0.65
CA LYS A 132 3.23 -3.88 -2.07
C LYS A 132 3.95 -5.16 -2.49
N SER A 133 3.70 -5.60 -3.71
CA SER A 133 4.41 -6.71 -4.32
C SER A 133 5.64 -6.18 -5.05
N THR A 134 6.81 -6.71 -4.73
CA THR A 134 8.05 -6.35 -5.43
C THR A 134 8.04 -6.88 -6.86
N ILE A 135 8.25 -6.00 -7.85
CA ILE A 135 8.49 -6.39 -9.23
C ILE A 135 9.99 -6.73 -9.38
N LYS A 136 10.29 -7.92 -9.90
CA LYS A 136 11.68 -8.41 -10.05
C LYS A 136 12.22 -8.29 -11.48
N GLU A 137 11.43 -7.71 -12.37
CA GLU A 137 11.74 -7.58 -13.80
C GLU A 137 12.02 -6.12 -14.12
N LYS A 138 13.10 -5.88 -14.89
CA LYS A 138 13.46 -4.53 -15.34
C LYS A 138 12.55 -4.01 -16.44
N PHE A 139 12.07 -4.93 -17.29
CA PHE A 139 11.24 -4.62 -18.44
C PHE A 139 9.93 -5.38 -18.30
N ILE A 140 8.82 -4.66 -18.26
CA ILE A 140 7.51 -5.25 -18.01
C ILE A 140 6.51 -4.90 -19.10
N LEU A 141 5.53 -5.78 -19.26
CA LEU A 141 4.36 -5.61 -20.09
C LEU A 141 3.13 -5.52 -19.19
N ILE A 142 2.31 -4.50 -19.40
CA ILE A 142 1.05 -4.28 -18.70
C ILE A 142 -0.06 -4.32 -19.73
N GLY A 143 -1.14 -5.05 -19.46
CA GLY A 143 -2.28 -5.10 -20.36
C GLY A 143 -3.57 -5.55 -19.68
N GLN A 144 -4.68 -5.42 -20.40
CA GLN A 144 -5.98 -5.89 -19.94
C GLN A 144 -6.26 -7.29 -20.51
N ARG A 145 -6.73 -8.21 -19.67
CA ARG A 145 -7.20 -9.56 -20.08
C ARG A 145 -6.15 -10.36 -20.88
N MET A 146 -4.90 -10.31 -20.44
CA MET A 146 -3.79 -10.96 -21.15
C MET A 146 -3.86 -12.49 -21.03
N ASN A 147 -4.46 -13.02 -19.96
CA ASN A 147 -4.67 -14.46 -19.73
C ASN A 147 -3.41 -15.32 -19.86
N VAL A 148 -2.24 -14.76 -19.58
CA VAL A 148 -0.95 -15.46 -19.59
C VAL A 148 -0.29 -15.40 -18.22
N LYS A 149 0.49 -16.43 -17.89
CA LYS A 149 1.33 -16.45 -16.70
C LYS A 149 2.76 -16.14 -17.12
N SER A 150 3.25 -14.96 -16.74
CA SER A 150 4.66 -14.58 -16.87
C SER A 150 5.04 -13.68 -15.71
N ARG A 151 6.34 -13.65 -15.38
CA ARG A 151 6.87 -12.74 -14.35
C ARG A 151 6.95 -11.29 -14.82
N ALA A 152 7.03 -11.08 -16.13
CA ALA A 152 7.14 -9.77 -16.76
C ALA A 152 5.79 -9.25 -17.27
N VAL A 153 4.72 -10.05 -17.23
CA VAL A 153 3.38 -9.64 -17.69
C VAL A 153 2.46 -9.39 -16.51
N PHE A 154 1.87 -8.21 -16.49
CA PHE A 154 1.03 -7.71 -15.42
C PHE A 154 -0.36 -7.33 -15.95
N GLU A 155 -1.40 -7.79 -15.27
CA GLU A 155 -2.77 -7.55 -15.71
C GLU A 155 -3.44 -6.43 -14.90
N VAL A 156 -3.97 -5.43 -15.61
CA VAL A 156 -4.82 -4.38 -15.04
C VAL A 156 -6.28 -4.64 -15.36
N ARG A 157 -7.15 -4.40 -14.38
CA ARG A 157 -8.61 -4.48 -14.53
C ARG A 157 -9.20 -3.08 -14.42
N SER A 158 -10.19 -2.78 -15.25
CA SER A 158 -10.82 -1.45 -15.32
C SER A 158 -11.31 -0.96 -13.94
N ALA A 159 -11.93 -1.84 -13.14
CA ALA A 159 -12.42 -1.51 -11.80
C ALA A 159 -11.31 -1.10 -10.80
N THR A 160 -10.05 -1.41 -11.08
CA THR A 160 -8.92 -1.11 -10.18
C THR A 160 -7.89 -0.18 -10.82
N ILE A 161 -8.16 0.36 -12.01
CA ILE A 161 -7.15 1.03 -12.83
C ILE A 161 -6.50 2.21 -12.10
N SER A 162 -7.29 2.99 -11.33
CA SER A 162 -6.83 4.17 -10.58
C SER A 162 -5.89 3.85 -9.42
N THR A 163 -5.99 2.66 -8.82
CA THR A 163 -5.19 2.25 -7.65
C THR A 163 -4.21 1.12 -7.99
N TRP A 164 -4.23 0.62 -9.21
CA TRP A 164 -3.49 -0.58 -9.61
C TRP A 164 -1.98 -0.46 -9.37
N LYS A 165 -1.41 0.69 -9.75
CA LYS A 165 0.02 1.00 -9.58
C LYS A 165 0.48 0.90 -8.11
N GLN A 166 -0.39 1.23 -7.16
CA GLN A 166 -0.08 1.26 -5.73
C GLN A 166 0.17 -0.13 -5.14
N LYS A 167 -0.20 -1.19 -5.87
CA LYS A 167 -0.01 -2.58 -5.45
C LYS A 167 1.44 -3.05 -5.57
N PHE A 168 2.31 -2.29 -6.24
CA PHE A 168 3.65 -2.73 -6.60
C PHE A 168 4.75 -1.78 -6.14
N GLU A 169 5.93 -2.35 -5.87
CA GLU A 169 7.18 -1.61 -5.73
C GLU A 169 7.87 -1.56 -7.10
N TRP A 170 8.31 -0.37 -7.49
CA TRP A 170 8.76 -0.07 -8.86
C TRP A 170 10.27 0.12 -8.96
N ASP A 171 11.01 0.06 -7.85
CA ASP A 171 12.44 0.38 -7.74
C ASP A 171 13.36 -0.35 -8.76
N GLN A 172 12.94 -1.53 -9.24
CA GLN A 172 13.72 -2.33 -10.21
C GLN A 172 13.25 -2.16 -11.66
N VAL A 173 12.11 -1.51 -11.91
CA VAL A 173 11.51 -1.38 -13.23
C VAL A 173 12.13 -0.20 -13.95
N GLU A 174 12.79 -0.47 -15.08
CA GLU A 174 13.41 0.55 -15.91
C GLU A 174 12.45 1.02 -17.03
N LYS A 175 11.77 0.07 -17.69
CA LYS A 175 10.87 0.36 -18.82
C LYS A 175 9.58 -0.44 -18.75
N ALA A 176 8.47 0.19 -19.13
CA ALA A 176 7.16 -0.44 -19.17
C ALA A 176 6.51 -0.29 -20.54
N VAL A 177 5.94 -1.38 -21.05
CA VAL A 177 5.05 -1.35 -22.21
C VAL A 177 3.62 -1.53 -21.73
N ILE A 178 2.72 -0.67 -22.18
CA ILE A 178 1.30 -0.71 -21.78
C ILE A 178 0.46 -0.95 -23.03
N LEU A 179 -0.17 -2.12 -23.08
CA LEU A 179 -1.14 -2.49 -24.09
C LEU A 179 -2.50 -1.91 -23.72
N VAL A 180 -3.04 -1.04 -24.58
CA VAL A 180 -4.29 -0.33 -24.32
C VAL A 180 -5.31 -0.54 -25.43
N GLU A 181 -6.58 -0.54 -25.04
CA GLU A 181 -7.69 -0.47 -25.98
C GLU A 181 -7.81 0.96 -26.52
N TRP A 182 -7.81 1.13 -27.84
CA TRP A 182 -8.04 2.42 -28.50
C TRP A 182 -9.55 2.67 -28.55
N THR A 183 -10.02 3.51 -27.64
CA THR A 183 -11.45 3.76 -27.40
C THR A 183 -11.77 5.25 -27.38
N ARG A 184 -13.01 5.59 -27.79
CA ARG A 184 -13.58 6.94 -27.69
C ARG A 184 -14.36 7.16 -26.39
N LYS A 185 -14.53 6.11 -25.57
CA LYS A 185 -15.24 6.20 -24.30
C LYS A 185 -14.37 6.97 -23.31
N GLU A 186 -14.76 8.21 -23.07
CA GLU A 186 -13.98 9.19 -22.31
C GLU A 186 -13.51 8.64 -20.95
N GLN A 187 -14.41 8.06 -20.15
CA GLN A 187 -14.06 7.52 -18.84
C GLN A 187 -13.03 6.37 -18.90
N GLU A 188 -13.11 5.50 -19.90
CA GLU A 188 -12.16 4.39 -20.06
C GLU A 188 -10.80 4.93 -20.54
N LEU A 189 -10.81 5.86 -21.50
CA LEU A 189 -9.62 6.51 -22.02
C LEU A 189 -8.89 7.32 -20.94
N GLU A 190 -9.60 8.15 -20.19
CA GLU A 190 -9.03 8.95 -19.09
C GLU A 190 -8.41 8.05 -18.02
N GLY A 191 -9.08 6.94 -17.66
CA GLY A 191 -8.53 5.97 -16.71
C GLY A 191 -7.23 5.33 -17.20
N LEU A 192 -7.14 4.99 -18.49
CA LEU A 192 -5.92 4.43 -19.10
C LEU A 192 -4.81 5.49 -19.22
N MET A 193 -5.13 6.72 -19.63
CA MET A 193 -4.18 7.83 -19.69
C MET A 193 -3.61 8.14 -18.31
N HIS A 194 -4.45 8.22 -17.27
CA HIS A 194 -4.01 8.41 -15.89
C HIS A 194 -3.10 7.29 -15.41
N LEU A 195 -3.41 6.02 -15.73
CA LEU A 195 -2.52 4.90 -15.40
C LEU A 195 -1.13 5.08 -16.04
N VAL A 196 -1.08 5.46 -17.32
CA VAL A 196 0.17 5.70 -18.05
C VAL A 196 0.98 6.81 -17.37
N GLU A 197 0.34 7.93 -17.02
CA GLU A 197 1.00 9.05 -16.34
C GLU A 197 1.53 8.67 -14.96
N GLU A 198 0.79 7.89 -14.18
CA GLU A 198 1.23 7.41 -12.87
C GLU A 198 2.40 6.44 -12.95
N ILE A 199 2.46 5.60 -13.99
CA ILE A 199 3.59 4.69 -14.21
C ILE A 199 4.81 5.45 -14.72
N ALA A 200 4.61 6.45 -15.59
CA ALA A 200 5.69 7.28 -16.13
C ALA A 200 6.48 8.03 -15.05
N LYS A 201 5.90 8.26 -13.87
CA LYS A 201 6.59 8.85 -12.70
C LYS A 201 7.58 7.88 -12.03
N GLU A 202 7.43 6.58 -12.26
CA GLU A 202 8.20 5.54 -11.56
C GLU A 202 9.31 4.93 -12.44
N VAL A 203 9.18 5.02 -13.76
CA VAL A 203 10.07 4.33 -14.70
C VAL A 203 10.73 5.31 -15.66
N GLN A 204 11.82 4.88 -16.30
CA GLN A 204 12.59 5.73 -17.21
C GLN A 204 11.87 5.93 -18.54
N GLU A 205 11.11 4.93 -19.01
CA GLU A 205 10.41 4.96 -20.30
C GLU A 205 9.10 4.19 -20.22
N VAL A 206 8.05 4.75 -20.81
CA VAL A 206 6.77 4.06 -21.03
C VAL A 206 6.43 4.07 -22.50
N VAL A 207 6.12 2.91 -23.07
CA VAL A 207 5.61 2.80 -24.45
C VAL A 207 4.16 2.33 -24.43
N VAL A 208 3.26 3.15 -24.94
CA VAL A 208 1.84 2.83 -25.10
C VAL A 208 1.63 2.20 -26.47
N VAL A 209 1.13 0.97 -26.48
CA VAL A 209 0.94 0.18 -27.69
C VAL A 209 -0.56 -0.08 -27.88
N PRO A 210 -1.13 0.24 -29.06
CA PRO A 210 -2.51 -0.13 -29.36
C PRO A 210 -2.61 -1.64 -29.37
N ALA A 211 -3.58 -2.20 -28.65
CA ALA A 211 -3.74 -3.64 -28.54
C ALA A 211 -5.07 -4.14 -29.14
N LYS A 212 -6.08 -3.26 -29.13
CA LYS A 212 -7.42 -3.53 -29.61
C LYS A 212 -8.09 -2.23 -30.01
N MET A 213 -8.91 -2.26 -31.04
CA MET A 213 -9.69 -1.12 -31.48
C MET A 213 -11.13 -1.25 -31.03
N GLU A 214 -11.64 -0.24 -30.34
CA GLU A 214 -13.07 -0.07 -30.09
C GLU A 214 -13.68 1.10 -30.88
N CYS A 215 -12.86 2.03 -31.37
CA CYS A 215 -13.30 3.10 -32.26
C CYS A 215 -13.29 2.66 -33.73
N ALA A 216 -14.07 3.36 -34.56
CA ALA A 216 -14.06 3.17 -36.01
C ALA A 216 -12.77 3.71 -36.63
N PHE A 217 -12.46 3.29 -37.87
CA PHE A 217 -11.20 3.61 -38.53
C PHE A 217 -11.00 5.12 -38.76
N ASP A 218 -12.07 5.83 -39.10
CA ASP A 218 -12.11 7.29 -39.29
C ASP A 218 -11.92 8.07 -37.97
N GLU A 219 -12.19 7.43 -36.82
CA GLU A 219 -12.04 8.03 -35.49
C GLU A 219 -10.62 7.90 -34.92
N VAL A 220 -9.79 7.02 -35.49
CA VAL A 220 -8.43 6.70 -34.99
C VAL A 220 -7.57 7.93 -34.82
N GLY A 221 -7.65 8.88 -35.76
CA GLY A 221 -6.88 10.13 -35.69
C GLY A 221 -7.24 10.97 -34.48
N GLY A 222 -8.54 11.07 -34.14
CA GLY A 222 -9.03 11.81 -32.98
C GLY A 222 -8.58 11.18 -31.66
N VAL A 223 -8.74 9.87 -31.50
CA VAL A 223 -8.30 9.13 -30.31
C VAL A 223 -6.77 9.21 -30.15
N THR A 224 -6.03 9.08 -31.25
CA THR A 224 -4.56 9.20 -31.23
C THR A 224 -4.10 10.61 -30.83
N ALA A 225 -4.82 11.66 -31.26
CA ALA A 225 -4.54 13.03 -30.83
C ALA A 225 -4.76 13.22 -29.31
N GLN A 226 -5.75 12.54 -28.72
CA GLN A 226 -5.96 12.54 -27.27
C GLN A 226 -4.81 11.84 -26.55
N TRP A 227 -4.39 10.64 -26.98
CA TRP A 227 -3.22 9.95 -26.43
C TRP A 227 -1.93 10.78 -26.51
N LYS A 228 -1.72 11.52 -27.61
CA LYS A 228 -0.58 12.42 -27.75
C LYS A 228 -0.59 13.57 -26.72
N LYS A 229 -1.71 13.86 -26.04
CA LYS A 229 -1.72 14.81 -24.91
C LYS A 229 -0.95 14.27 -23.70
N THR A 230 -0.96 12.97 -23.44
CA THR A 230 -0.17 12.35 -22.37
C THR A 230 1.33 12.61 -22.52
N ARG A 231 1.84 12.64 -23.77
CA ARG A 231 3.25 12.98 -24.01
C ARG A 231 3.60 14.43 -23.61
N LYS A 232 2.62 15.33 -23.60
CA LYS A 232 2.83 16.72 -23.16
C LYS A 232 2.98 16.82 -21.65
N THR A 233 2.34 15.92 -20.90
CA THR A 233 2.37 15.87 -19.42
C THR A 233 3.47 14.94 -18.89
N ALA A 234 3.81 13.89 -19.64
CA ALA A 234 4.85 12.91 -19.32
C ALA A 234 5.78 12.71 -20.52
N LEU A 235 6.95 13.36 -20.49
CA LEU A 235 7.89 13.43 -21.63
C LEU A 235 8.55 12.09 -21.97
N ASN A 236 8.62 11.17 -21.02
CA ASN A 236 9.16 9.82 -21.16
C ASN A 236 8.12 8.79 -21.66
N VAL A 237 6.97 9.27 -22.16
CA VAL A 237 5.94 8.43 -22.77
C VAL A 237 6.04 8.49 -24.30
N GLU A 238 6.20 7.33 -24.91
CA GLU A 238 6.05 7.11 -26.35
C GLU A 238 4.68 6.50 -26.66
N ILE A 239 4.01 7.02 -27.68
CA ILE A 239 2.72 6.49 -28.16
C ILE A 239 2.95 5.89 -29.55
N VAL A 240 2.75 4.58 -29.69
CA VAL A 240 2.82 3.92 -30.99
C VAL A 240 1.59 4.31 -31.82
N ASP A 241 1.82 4.84 -33.01
CA ASP A 241 0.74 5.21 -33.92
C ASP A 241 0.09 3.93 -34.49
N PRO A 242 -1.23 3.70 -34.30
CA PRO A 242 -1.91 2.51 -34.84
C PRO A 242 -1.83 2.40 -36.36
N LEU A 243 -1.61 3.51 -37.07
CA LEU A 243 -1.49 3.53 -38.53
C LEU A 243 -0.07 3.29 -39.01
N THR A 244 0.89 3.06 -38.11
CA THR A 244 2.28 2.72 -38.46
C THR A 244 2.29 1.47 -39.35
N PRO A 245 2.93 1.50 -40.53
CA PRO A 245 3.06 0.33 -41.39
C PRO A 245 4.03 -0.68 -40.77
N VAL A 246 3.56 -1.91 -40.55
CA VAL A 246 4.33 -3.00 -39.94
C VAL A 246 4.41 -4.23 -40.86
N GLY A 247 5.41 -5.07 -40.60
CA GLY A 247 5.66 -6.29 -41.35
C GLY A 247 6.11 -6.06 -42.80
N THR A 248 6.34 -7.16 -43.52
CA THR A 248 6.85 -7.12 -44.90
C THR A 248 5.88 -6.49 -45.90
N LYS A 249 4.57 -6.63 -45.64
CA LYS A 249 3.49 -6.07 -46.46
C LYS A 249 3.17 -4.61 -46.13
N LYS A 250 3.85 -4.01 -45.14
CA LYS A 250 3.62 -2.62 -44.69
C LYS A 250 2.15 -2.32 -44.36
N THR A 251 1.47 -3.29 -43.74
CA THR A 251 0.07 -3.12 -43.31
C THR A 251 0.02 -2.29 -42.04
N PRO A 252 -0.97 -1.39 -41.85
CA PRO A 252 -1.17 -0.66 -40.61
C PRO A 252 -1.23 -1.58 -39.37
N LEU A 253 -0.55 -1.22 -38.28
CA LEU A 253 -0.50 -2.00 -37.03
C LEU A 253 -1.89 -2.34 -36.49
N ILE A 254 -2.83 -1.41 -36.62
CA ILE A 254 -4.24 -1.56 -36.25
C ILE A 254 -4.94 -2.79 -36.85
N LEU A 255 -4.47 -3.28 -38.00
CA LEU A 255 -5.01 -4.48 -38.66
C LEU A 255 -4.38 -5.77 -38.14
N SER A 256 -3.34 -5.68 -37.31
CA SER A 256 -2.71 -6.82 -36.67
C SER A 256 -3.49 -7.18 -35.41
N GLU A 257 -3.84 -8.45 -35.26
CA GLU A 257 -4.60 -8.94 -34.11
C GLU A 257 -3.65 -9.33 -32.97
N LEU A 258 -3.80 -8.68 -31.81
CA LEU A 258 -3.23 -9.19 -30.56
C LEU A 258 -4.08 -10.37 -30.07
N ARG A 259 -3.47 -11.55 -29.93
CA ARG A 259 -4.14 -12.73 -29.36
C ARG A 259 -3.69 -12.99 -27.94
N SER A 260 -4.58 -12.77 -26.98
CA SER A 260 -4.35 -13.09 -25.57
C SER A 260 -4.35 -14.61 -25.31
N GLY A 261 -3.89 -15.02 -24.13
CA GLY A 261 -3.85 -16.43 -23.72
C GLY A 261 -2.66 -17.25 -24.24
N SER A 262 -1.78 -16.66 -25.06
CA SER A 262 -0.51 -17.26 -25.49
C SER A 262 0.58 -16.20 -25.47
N LEU A 263 1.66 -16.48 -24.73
CA LEU A 263 2.78 -15.56 -24.60
C LEU A 263 3.50 -15.39 -25.95
N GLU A 264 3.61 -16.48 -26.71
CA GLU A 264 4.20 -16.52 -28.05
C GLU A 264 3.48 -15.56 -29.00
N LYS A 265 2.14 -15.55 -28.98
CA LYS A 265 1.34 -14.67 -29.83
C LYS A 265 1.42 -13.21 -29.41
N ILE A 266 1.51 -12.94 -28.10
CA ILE A 266 1.76 -11.60 -27.57
C ILE A 266 3.13 -11.11 -28.04
N VAL A 267 4.17 -11.93 -27.92
CA VAL A 267 5.52 -11.60 -28.39
C VAL A 267 5.53 -11.29 -29.88
N ALA A 268 4.90 -12.14 -30.70
CA ALA A 268 4.82 -11.91 -32.16
C ALA A 268 4.13 -10.58 -32.51
N TYR A 269 3.10 -10.18 -31.74
CA TYR A 269 2.47 -8.88 -31.91
C TYR A 269 3.41 -7.72 -31.52
N LEU A 270 4.10 -7.83 -30.39
CA LEU A 270 5.05 -6.81 -29.93
C LEU A 270 6.25 -6.66 -30.86
N GLU A 271 6.70 -7.74 -31.51
CA GLU A 271 7.74 -7.67 -32.55
C GLU A 271 7.33 -6.81 -33.75
N LEU A 272 6.03 -6.75 -34.06
CA LEU A 272 5.52 -5.85 -35.10
C LEU A 272 5.45 -4.41 -34.59
N ALA A 273 4.97 -4.21 -33.36
CA ALA A 273 4.70 -2.88 -32.82
C ALA A 273 5.97 -2.15 -32.35
N ILE A 274 6.86 -2.85 -31.65
CA ILE A 274 8.02 -2.31 -30.92
C ILE A 274 9.23 -3.27 -30.99
N PRO A 275 9.72 -3.62 -32.19
CA PRO A 275 10.71 -4.69 -32.39
C PRO A 275 12.01 -4.55 -31.60
N SER A 276 12.42 -3.31 -31.28
CA SER A 276 13.67 -3.01 -30.58
C SER A 276 13.51 -2.84 -29.06
N HIS A 277 12.29 -2.97 -28.53
CA HIS A 277 12.07 -2.74 -27.10
C HIS A 277 12.52 -3.96 -26.27
N PRO A 278 13.33 -3.79 -25.20
CA PRO A 278 13.90 -4.89 -24.42
C PRO A 278 12.89 -5.87 -23.80
N VAL A 279 11.64 -5.44 -23.59
CA VAL A 279 10.57 -6.34 -23.14
C VAL A 279 10.33 -7.49 -24.13
N VAL A 280 10.51 -7.25 -25.44
CA VAL A 280 10.29 -8.26 -26.47
C VAL A 280 11.30 -9.38 -26.30
N ASP A 281 12.58 -9.05 -26.17
CA ASP A 281 13.65 -10.02 -25.94
C ASP A 281 13.46 -10.76 -24.61
N ARG A 282 13.13 -10.03 -23.54
CA ARG A 282 12.86 -10.64 -22.24
C ARG A 282 11.71 -11.66 -22.29
N LEU A 283 10.62 -11.37 -23.00
CA LEU A 283 9.50 -12.29 -23.14
C LEU A 283 9.83 -13.47 -24.07
N LYS A 284 10.65 -13.27 -25.12
CA LYS A 284 11.17 -14.35 -25.97
C LYS A 284 12.01 -15.34 -25.19
N GLU A 285 12.87 -14.88 -24.29
CA GLU A 285 13.65 -15.75 -23.41
C GLU A 285 12.75 -16.64 -22.55
N GLU A 286 11.59 -16.15 -22.13
CA GLU A 286 10.62 -16.95 -21.36
C GLU A 286 9.88 -17.97 -22.22
N VAL A 287 9.57 -17.62 -23.46
CA VAL A 287 8.96 -18.54 -24.45
C VAL A 287 9.93 -19.65 -24.85
N THR A 288 11.19 -19.31 -25.07
CA THR A 288 12.24 -20.24 -25.55
C THR A 288 12.95 -20.99 -24.44
N GLY A 289 12.88 -20.49 -23.20
CA GLY A 289 13.46 -21.13 -22.04
C GLY A 289 12.82 -22.47 -21.75
N GLU A 290 13.65 -23.48 -21.41
CA GLU A 290 13.14 -24.78 -20.99
C GLU A 290 12.15 -24.63 -19.82
N PRO A 291 11.04 -25.39 -19.80
CA PRO A 291 10.15 -25.40 -18.66
C PRO A 291 10.96 -25.81 -17.45
N ARG A 292 11.15 -24.88 -16.49
CA ARG A 292 11.86 -25.17 -15.25
C ARG A 292 11.24 -26.42 -14.65
N ALA A 293 11.99 -27.52 -14.68
CA ALA A 293 11.56 -28.77 -14.08
C ALA A 293 11.10 -28.45 -12.66
N LYS A 294 9.84 -28.80 -12.36
CA LYS A 294 9.37 -28.79 -10.97
C LYS A 294 10.36 -29.68 -10.23
N LYS A 295 11.21 -29.09 -9.38
CA LYS A 295 11.87 -29.87 -8.34
C LYS A 295 10.74 -30.53 -7.57
N SER A 296 10.56 -31.83 -7.77
CA SER A 296 9.76 -32.64 -6.86
C SER A 296 10.29 -32.33 -5.48
N ARG A 297 9.41 -31.89 -4.57
CA ARG A 297 9.71 -31.92 -3.14
C ARG A 297 9.93 -33.39 -2.79
N GLY A 298 11.20 -33.81 -2.84
CA GLY A 298 11.65 -35.09 -2.35
C GLY A 298 11.73 -34.99 -0.83
N GLN A 299 10.92 -35.84 -0.20
CA GLN A 299 11.04 -36.46 1.13
C GLN A 299 11.59 -35.61 2.29
#